data_AF-A0A947ZSB7-F1
#
_entry.id   AF-A0A947ZSB7-F1
#
_cell.length_a   1.000
_cell.length_b   1.000
_cell.length_c   1.000
_cell.angle_alpha   90.00
_cell.angle_beta   90.00
_cell.angle_gamma   90.00
#
_symmetry.space_group_name_H-M   'P 1'
#
loop_
_entity.id
_entity.type
_entity.pdbx_description
1 polymer ?
#
loop_
_entity_poly.entity_id
_entity_poly.type
_entity_poly.pdbx_seq_one_letter_code
_entity_poly.pdbx_strand_id
1 'polypeptide(L)'
;MSQIPITKIAKDSNIDLRKSQTGGESKQSSKKWLFLSLFLILIVVASGLNYWFLVSQRQSFADLIPKDATAYAIINQVDIYPQVSSLIQSLGEKSFFGQEAINRLNQYFNQAELSFSSDILPLFKSQAALITLPANNNTDLPFLIVLKKKGGLAEISQFLDKIKPEMNKDFNISIEDYRQISITLLSPILDSSVQYSYALIENYLIISNSQESLQEIIDSIISG
;
A
#
# COMPACT_ATOMS: atom_id res chain seq x y z
N MET A 1 -57.91 54.38 -40.31
CA MET A 1 -57.55 55.48 -39.40
C MET A 1 -56.13 55.23 -38.91
N SER A 2 -55.15 56.11 -38.94
CA SER A 2 -54.96 57.44 -39.51
C SER A 2 -53.44 57.68 -39.49
N GLN A 3 -52.89 58.14 -40.61
CA GLN A 3 -51.76 59.08 -40.79
C GLN A 3 -50.35 58.81 -40.19
N ILE A 4 -49.48 58.44 -41.15
CA ILE A 4 -48.07 58.73 -41.48
C ILE A 4 -47.50 60.14 -41.02
N PRO A 5 -46.19 60.49 -41.21
CA PRO A 5 -45.02 60.29 -40.32
C PRO A 5 -44.16 61.61 -40.14
N ILE A 6 -42.82 61.49 -40.21
CA ILE A 6 -41.74 62.51 -40.36
C ILE A 6 -41.35 63.28 -39.05
N THR A 7 -40.10 63.62 -38.68
CA THR A 7 -38.81 63.83 -39.38
C THR A 7 -37.67 64.07 -38.36
N LYS A 8 -36.43 63.72 -38.75
CA LYS A 8 -35.09 64.36 -38.54
C LYS A 8 -34.83 65.20 -37.25
N ILE A 9 -33.62 65.30 -36.68
CA ILE A 9 -32.36 65.85 -37.25
C ILE A 9 -31.20 65.52 -36.28
N ALA A 10 -30.04 65.22 -36.84
CA ALA A 10 -28.74 65.05 -36.17
C ALA A 10 -28.01 66.37 -35.87
N LYS A 11 -27.18 66.40 -34.81
CA LYS A 11 -25.89 67.14 -34.66
C LYS A 11 -25.51 67.12 -33.17
N ASP A 12 -24.45 66.46 -32.71
CA ASP A 12 -23.02 66.69 -32.97
C ASP A 12 -22.52 68.04 -32.41
N SER A 13 -21.78 67.99 -31.29
CA SER A 13 -20.61 68.86 -31.04
C SER A 13 -19.96 68.56 -29.69
N ASN A 14 -18.70 68.11 -29.75
CA ASN A 14 -17.69 68.10 -28.70
C ASN A 14 -17.59 69.44 -27.95
N ILE A 15 -17.41 69.39 -26.62
CA ILE A 15 -16.50 70.31 -25.91
C ILE A 15 -15.77 69.53 -24.81
N ASP A 16 -14.46 69.46 -24.97
CA ASP A 16 -13.49 68.92 -24.02
C ASP A 16 -12.79 70.08 -23.28
N LEU A 17 -12.13 69.73 -22.16
CA LEU A 17 -11.09 70.46 -21.41
C LEU A 17 -11.54 71.46 -20.32
N ARG A 18 -11.48 71.03 -19.04
CA ARG A 18 -10.32 71.34 -18.15
C ARG A 18 -10.52 70.84 -16.70
N LYS A 19 -9.62 69.92 -16.33
CA LYS A 19 -8.92 69.73 -15.05
C LYS A 19 -9.54 70.31 -13.76
N SER A 20 -9.80 69.39 -12.82
CA SER A 20 -9.29 69.52 -11.45
C SER A 20 -8.80 68.14 -10.95
N GLN A 21 -7.51 68.08 -10.61
CA GLN A 21 -6.83 67.02 -9.86
C GLN A 21 -7.62 66.73 -8.56
N THR A 22 -7.62 65.52 -7.98
CA THR A 22 -6.51 64.91 -7.24
C THR A 22 -6.88 63.48 -6.83
N GLY A 23 -5.92 62.55 -6.83
CA GLY A 23 -6.10 61.28 -6.12
C GLY A 23 -5.22 60.12 -6.58
N GLY A 24 -3.96 60.11 -6.15
CA GLY A 24 -3.29 58.90 -5.67
C GLY A 24 -2.95 57.80 -6.67
N GLU A 25 -1.66 57.68 -6.91
CA GLU A 25 -0.99 56.48 -7.43
C GLU A 25 -1.47 55.18 -6.75
N SER A 26 -1.64 54.11 -7.52
CA SER A 26 -0.73 52.97 -7.35
C SER A 26 -0.73 52.10 -8.62
N LYS A 27 0.44 51.96 -9.24
CA LYS A 27 0.78 50.75 -10.01
C LYS A 27 0.80 49.60 -9.00
N GLN A 28 -0.38 49.04 -8.70
CA GLN A 28 -0.54 47.96 -7.75
C GLN A 28 0.21 46.73 -8.26
N SER A 29 1.32 46.43 -7.57
CA SER A 29 2.35 45.45 -7.94
C SER A 29 1.78 44.11 -8.43
N SER A 30 1.92 43.86 -9.75
CA SER A 30 1.54 42.61 -10.43
C SER A 30 2.32 41.39 -9.93
N LYS A 31 3.42 41.60 -9.19
CA LYS A 31 4.23 40.54 -8.60
C LYS A 31 3.46 39.77 -7.52
N LYS A 32 2.59 40.44 -6.74
CA LYS A 32 1.81 39.76 -5.67
C LYS A 32 0.82 38.73 -6.22
N TRP A 33 0.20 39.02 -7.37
CA TRP A 33 -0.71 38.10 -8.05
C TRP A 33 0.03 36.95 -8.75
N LEU A 34 1.22 37.21 -9.30
CA LEU A 34 2.10 36.16 -9.82
C LEU A 34 2.57 35.21 -8.71
N PHE A 35 2.97 35.72 -7.55
CA PHE A 35 3.35 34.88 -6.40
C PHE A 35 2.16 34.06 -5.89
N LEU A 36 0.96 34.63 -5.82
CA LEU A 36 -0.24 33.92 -5.40
C LEU A 36 -0.60 32.79 -6.38
N SER A 37 -0.52 33.05 -7.68
CA SER A 37 -0.73 32.05 -8.74
C SER A 37 0.31 30.93 -8.68
N LEU A 38 1.59 31.26 -8.51
CA LEU A 38 2.67 30.28 -8.40
C LEU A 38 2.49 29.39 -7.17
N PHE A 39 2.09 29.99 -6.04
CA PHE A 39 1.82 29.29 -4.80
C PHE A 39 0.62 28.33 -4.93
N LEU A 40 -0.44 28.76 -5.63
CA LEU A 40 -1.61 27.92 -5.88
C LEU A 40 -1.27 26.73 -6.79
N ILE A 41 -0.46 26.94 -7.82
CA ILE A 41 0.05 25.87 -8.69
C ILE A 41 0.90 24.89 -7.88
N LEU A 42 1.76 25.38 -6.98
CA LEU A 42 2.59 24.53 -6.13
C LEU A 42 1.73 23.65 -5.21
N ILE A 43 0.64 24.20 -4.66
CA ILE A 43 -0.32 23.44 -3.84
C ILE A 43 -1.03 22.38 -4.69
N VAL A 44 -1.52 22.73 -5.88
CA VAL A 44 -2.20 21.78 -6.78
C VAL A 44 -1.25 20.67 -7.22
N VAL A 45 0.00 20.99 -7.54
CA VAL A 45 1.03 19.99 -7.90
C VAL A 45 1.40 19.13 -6.69
N ALA A 46 1.58 19.70 -5.50
CA ALA A 46 1.85 18.94 -4.28
C ALA A 46 0.69 18.02 -3.90
N SER A 47 -0.54 18.51 -3.99
CA SER A 47 -1.76 17.71 -3.75
C SER A 47 -1.96 16.64 -4.82
N GLY A 48 -1.69 16.95 -6.09
CA GLY A 48 -1.75 16.01 -7.20
C GLY A 48 -0.69 14.92 -7.10
N LEU A 49 0.54 15.27 -6.71
CA LEU A 49 1.62 14.32 -6.44
C LEU A 49 1.30 13.44 -5.23
N ASN A 50 0.70 14.00 -4.17
CA ASN A 50 0.33 13.24 -2.98
C ASN A 50 -0.84 12.27 -3.28
N TYR A 51 -1.85 12.74 -4.02
CA TYR A 51 -2.95 11.89 -4.51
C TYR A 51 -2.44 10.80 -5.47
N TRP A 52 -1.60 11.16 -6.44
CA TRP A 52 -1.01 10.22 -7.38
C TRP A 52 -0.10 9.20 -6.69
N PHE A 53 0.68 9.62 -5.68
CA PHE A 53 1.50 8.73 -4.87
C PHE A 53 0.63 7.74 -4.06
N LEU A 54 -0.45 8.21 -3.45
CA LEU A 54 -1.42 7.37 -2.73
C LEU A 54 -2.15 6.38 -3.66
N VAL A 55 -2.54 6.82 -4.87
CA VAL A 55 -3.23 5.99 -5.86
C VAL A 55 -2.28 5.00 -6.54
N SER A 56 -1.06 5.43 -6.92
CA SER A 56 -0.05 4.59 -7.55
C SER A 56 0.50 3.50 -6.60
N GLN A 57 0.51 3.77 -5.30
CA GLN A 57 0.83 2.74 -4.30
C GLN A 57 -0.27 1.67 -4.18
N ARG A 58 -1.55 2.05 -4.28
CA ARG A 58 -2.65 1.07 -4.34
C ARG A 58 -2.56 0.17 -5.57
N GLN A 59 -2.09 0.69 -6.72
CA GLN A 59 -1.92 -0.12 -7.94
C GLN A 59 -0.92 -1.26 -7.78
N SER A 60 0.14 -1.13 -6.97
CA SER A 60 1.18 -2.16 -6.88
C SER A 60 0.72 -3.52 -6.36
N PHE A 61 -0.44 -3.57 -5.69
CA PHE A 61 -1.08 -4.79 -5.21
C PHE A 61 -2.49 -4.99 -5.76
N ALA A 62 -3.07 -3.99 -6.45
CA ALA A 62 -4.45 -4.04 -6.92
C ALA A 62 -4.72 -5.25 -7.83
N ASP A 63 -3.76 -5.56 -8.71
CA ASP A 63 -3.87 -6.67 -9.66
C ASP A 63 -3.65 -8.04 -9.00
N LEU A 64 -3.17 -8.07 -7.74
CA LEU A 64 -2.89 -9.30 -6.98
C LEU A 64 -4.03 -9.68 -6.03
N ILE A 65 -5.00 -8.79 -5.82
CA ILE A 65 -6.12 -9.05 -4.91
C ILE A 65 -7.12 -9.94 -5.64
N PRO A 66 -7.37 -11.18 -5.16
CA PRO A 66 -8.38 -12.04 -5.75
C PRO A 66 -9.75 -11.36 -5.77
N LYS A 67 -10.54 -11.61 -6.82
CA LYS A 67 -11.84 -10.95 -7.02
C LYS A 67 -12.85 -11.29 -5.92
N ASP A 68 -12.69 -12.43 -5.32
CA ASP A 68 -13.50 -12.99 -4.23
C ASP A 68 -12.97 -12.62 -2.84
N ALA A 69 -11.89 -11.83 -2.74
CA ALA A 69 -11.39 -11.35 -1.45
C ALA A 69 -12.49 -10.68 -0.62
N THR A 70 -12.70 -11.21 0.58
CA THR A 70 -13.66 -10.66 1.56
C THR A 70 -13.22 -9.28 2.04
N ALA A 71 -11.93 -9.12 2.31
CA ALA A 71 -11.34 -7.84 2.67
C ALA A 71 -9.85 -7.81 2.28
N TYR A 72 -9.31 -6.61 2.10
CA TYR A 72 -7.88 -6.41 1.96
C TYR A 72 -7.43 -5.12 2.63
N ALA A 73 -6.20 -5.13 3.12
CA ALA A 73 -5.53 -3.97 3.71
C ALA A 73 -4.12 -3.86 3.15
N ILE A 74 -3.73 -2.65 2.75
CA ILE A 74 -2.34 -2.34 2.41
C ILE A 74 -1.70 -1.71 3.64
N ILE A 75 -0.65 -2.35 4.12
CA ILE A 75 0.08 -2.03 5.33
C ILE A 75 1.40 -1.37 4.96
N ASN A 76 1.68 -0.18 5.49
CA ASN A 76 3.04 0.37 5.45
C ASN A 76 3.85 -0.23 6.60
N GLN A 77 4.70 -1.19 6.29
CA GLN A 77 5.53 -1.95 7.24
C GLN A 77 6.41 -1.04 8.11
N VAL A 78 6.90 0.07 7.55
CA VAL A 78 7.76 1.04 8.27
C VAL A 78 6.97 1.87 9.28
N ASP A 79 5.72 2.21 8.95
CA ASP A 79 4.85 3.00 9.83
C ASP A 79 4.17 2.14 10.88
N ILE A 80 3.91 0.87 10.54
CA ILE A 80 3.26 -0.10 11.42
C ILE A 80 4.22 -0.51 12.52
N TYR A 81 5.49 -0.85 12.25
CA TYR A 81 6.40 -1.40 13.27
C TYR A 81 6.52 -0.57 14.58
N PRO A 82 6.68 0.77 14.55
CA PRO A 82 6.69 1.59 15.76
C PRO A 82 5.32 1.70 16.45
N GLN A 83 4.21 1.53 15.72
CA GLN A 83 2.85 1.61 16.23
C GLN A 83 2.35 0.27 16.78
N VAL A 84 2.78 -0.86 16.19
CA VAL A 84 2.50 -2.18 16.76
C VAL A 84 3.41 -2.49 17.92
N SER A 85 4.58 -1.88 18.11
CA SER A 85 5.37 -2.16 19.32
C SER A 85 4.59 -1.81 20.61
N SER A 86 3.90 -0.67 20.62
CA SER A 86 3.00 -0.26 21.70
C SER A 86 1.67 -1.02 21.70
N LEU A 87 1.13 -1.37 20.53
CA LEU A 87 -0.05 -2.23 20.43
C LEU A 87 0.24 -3.68 20.84
N ILE A 88 1.43 -4.22 20.60
CA ILE A 88 1.91 -5.54 21.01
C ILE A 88 2.18 -5.55 22.51
N GLN A 89 2.67 -4.43 23.08
CA GLN A 89 2.71 -4.25 24.53
C GLN A 89 1.29 -4.21 25.13
N SER A 90 0.36 -3.47 24.54
CA SER A 90 -1.03 -3.32 25.00
C SER A 90 -1.89 -4.59 24.81
N LEU A 91 -1.79 -5.24 23.66
CA LEU A 91 -2.38 -6.56 23.38
C LEU A 91 -1.65 -7.65 24.14
N GLY A 92 -0.39 -7.41 24.49
CA GLY A 92 0.41 -8.30 25.32
C GLY A 92 -0.09 -8.47 26.75
N GLU A 93 -0.91 -7.54 27.23
CA GLU A 93 -1.59 -7.68 28.52
C GLU A 93 -2.94 -8.42 28.41
N LYS A 94 -3.48 -8.65 27.20
CA LYS A 94 -4.87 -9.12 27.02
C LYS A 94 -5.13 -10.20 25.96
N SER A 95 -4.19 -10.48 25.05
CA SER A 95 -4.37 -11.42 23.93
C SER A 95 -3.30 -12.50 23.96
N PHE A 96 -3.70 -13.70 24.40
CA PHE A 96 -2.85 -14.88 24.51
C PHE A 96 -2.30 -15.37 23.16
N PHE A 97 -3.05 -15.17 22.07
CA PHE A 97 -2.72 -15.74 20.75
C PHE A 97 -1.70 -14.93 19.94
N GLY A 98 -1.73 -13.59 20.03
CA GLY A 98 -0.84 -12.74 19.23
C GLY A 98 0.59 -12.69 19.79
N GLN A 99 0.74 -12.74 21.12
CA GLN A 99 2.04 -12.68 21.77
C GLN A 99 2.88 -13.93 21.50
N GLU A 100 2.28 -15.11 21.62
CA GLU A 100 2.99 -16.37 21.42
C GLU A 100 3.54 -16.49 20.00
N ALA A 101 2.74 -16.10 18.99
CA ALA A 101 3.18 -16.11 17.60
C ALA A 101 4.34 -15.14 17.33
N ILE A 102 4.26 -13.91 17.85
CA ILE A 102 5.32 -12.89 17.68
C ILE A 102 6.58 -13.29 18.46
N ASN A 103 6.42 -13.82 19.67
CA ASN A 103 7.54 -14.26 20.50
C ASN A 103 8.25 -15.46 19.87
N ARG A 104 7.50 -16.45 19.35
CA ARG A 104 8.08 -17.59 18.61
C ARG A 104 8.80 -17.15 17.36
N LEU A 105 8.21 -16.24 16.59
CA LEU A 105 8.84 -15.71 15.39
C LEU A 105 10.14 -14.96 15.72
N ASN A 106 10.12 -14.09 16.73
CA ASN A 106 11.31 -13.42 17.24
C ASN A 106 12.34 -14.40 17.80
N GLN A 107 11.90 -15.48 18.44
CA GLN A 107 12.77 -16.52 18.94
C GLN A 107 13.49 -17.23 17.80
N TYR A 108 12.80 -17.60 16.71
CA TYR A 108 13.44 -18.19 15.54
C TYR A 108 14.48 -17.27 14.92
N PHE A 109 14.19 -15.96 14.83
CA PHE A 109 15.15 -14.99 14.32
C PHE A 109 16.36 -14.85 15.24
N ASN A 110 16.15 -14.68 16.53
CA ASN A 110 17.24 -14.55 17.50
C ASN A 110 18.12 -15.81 17.55
N GLN A 111 17.52 -17.00 17.49
CA GLN A 111 18.25 -18.28 17.45
C GLN A 111 19.05 -18.47 16.16
N ALA A 112 18.58 -17.91 15.05
CA ALA A 112 19.30 -17.88 13.78
C ALA A 112 20.31 -16.71 13.68
N GLU A 113 20.51 -15.93 14.76
CA GLU A 113 21.34 -14.72 14.78
C GLU A 113 20.91 -13.65 13.76
N LEU A 114 19.59 -13.52 13.57
CA LEU A 114 18.96 -12.59 12.64
C LEU A 114 18.08 -11.60 13.38
N SER A 115 17.97 -10.39 12.85
CA SER A 115 17.05 -9.37 13.33
C SER A 115 16.06 -9.00 12.23
N PHE A 116 14.76 -9.04 12.55
CA PHE A 116 13.72 -8.71 11.59
C PHE A 116 13.87 -7.30 11.02
N SER A 117 14.24 -6.32 11.86
CA SER A 117 14.35 -4.93 11.41
C SER A 117 15.58 -4.66 10.53
N SER A 118 16.71 -5.31 10.79
CA SER A 118 17.98 -5.04 10.09
C SER A 118 18.21 -5.97 8.91
N ASP A 119 17.76 -7.22 9.00
CA ASP A 119 18.13 -8.26 8.04
C ASP A 119 16.97 -8.65 7.12
N ILE A 120 15.72 -8.53 7.59
CA ILE A 120 14.53 -8.98 6.84
C ILE A 120 13.81 -7.80 6.19
N LEU A 121 13.45 -6.80 6.98
CA LEU A 121 12.66 -5.65 6.53
C LEU A 121 13.29 -4.94 5.31
N PRO A 122 14.64 -4.75 5.22
CA PRO A 122 15.25 -4.11 4.06
C PRO A 122 15.15 -4.92 2.75
N LEU A 123 14.88 -6.23 2.82
CA LEU A 123 14.70 -7.09 1.64
C LEU A 123 13.38 -6.83 0.92
N PHE A 124 12.42 -6.20 1.59
CA PHE A 124 11.09 -5.91 1.07
C PHE A 124 10.90 -4.41 0.84
N LYS A 125 9.91 -4.08 0.01
CA LYS A 125 9.40 -2.72 -0.08
C LYS A 125 8.67 -2.36 1.20
N SER A 126 8.46 -1.08 1.44
CA SER A 126 7.80 -0.59 2.65
C SER A 126 6.34 -1.02 2.80
N GLN A 127 5.73 -1.67 1.80
CA GLN A 127 4.32 -2.06 1.83
C GLN A 127 4.14 -3.58 1.77
N ALA A 128 3.12 -4.06 2.47
CA ALA A 128 2.60 -5.42 2.40
C ALA A 128 1.09 -5.37 2.16
N ALA A 129 0.52 -6.38 1.51
CA ALA A 129 -0.92 -6.57 1.46
C ALA A 129 -1.32 -7.71 2.38
N LEU A 130 -2.32 -7.47 3.24
CA LEU A 130 -3.05 -8.52 3.95
C LEU A 130 -4.39 -8.69 3.24
N ILE A 131 -4.70 -9.91 2.81
CA ILE A 131 -5.92 -10.24 2.10
C ILE A 131 -6.61 -11.36 2.88
N THR A 132 -7.92 -11.26 3.08
CA THR A 132 -8.74 -12.34 3.62
C THR A 132 -9.71 -12.82 2.57
N LEU A 133 -9.89 -14.14 2.52
CA LEU A 133 -10.76 -14.81 1.55
C LEU A 133 -11.98 -15.41 2.27
N PRO A 134 -13.02 -15.80 1.53
CA PRO A 134 -14.14 -16.54 2.09
C PRO A 134 -13.66 -17.87 2.71
N ALA A 135 -14.37 -18.35 3.71
CA ALA A 135 -14.08 -19.67 4.30
C ALA A 135 -14.10 -20.77 3.23
N ASN A 136 -13.20 -21.74 3.34
CA ASN A 136 -13.18 -22.94 2.50
C ASN A 136 -13.29 -24.21 3.37
N ASN A 137 -13.28 -25.37 2.73
CA ASN A 137 -13.49 -26.66 3.40
C ASN A 137 -12.46 -26.97 4.49
N ASN A 138 -11.29 -26.34 4.44
CA ASN A 138 -10.14 -26.63 5.30
C ASN A 138 -9.79 -25.47 6.25
N THR A 139 -10.38 -24.28 6.07
CA THR A 139 -9.94 -23.06 6.77
C THR A 139 -11.10 -22.07 6.89
N ASP A 140 -11.49 -21.78 8.13
CA ASP A 140 -12.60 -20.87 8.45
C ASP A 140 -12.30 -19.39 8.11
N LEU A 141 -11.03 -19.01 8.18
CA LEU A 141 -10.57 -17.66 7.84
C LEU A 141 -9.25 -17.73 7.05
N PRO A 142 -9.30 -18.01 5.74
CA PRO A 142 -8.11 -18.01 4.91
C PRO A 142 -7.58 -16.58 4.74
N PHE A 143 -6.26 -16.43 4.86
CA PHE A 143 -5.58 -15.17 4.64
C PHE A 143 -4.31 -15.33 3.80
N LEU A 144 -3.92 -14.23 3.17
CA LEU A 144 -2.69 -14.07 2.42
C LEU A 144 -1.95 -12.82 2.91
N ILE A 145 -0.65 -12.95 3.12
CA ILE A 145 0.27 -11.83 3.32
C ILE A 145 1.19 -11.78 2.11
N VAL A 146 1.12 -10.68 1.37
CA VAL A 146 1.91 -10.46 0.15
C VAL A 146 2.96 -9.39 0.42
N LEU A 147 4.23 -9.77 0.34
CA LEU A 147 5.39 -8.92 0.56
C LEU A 147 6.11 -8.72 -0.77
N LYS A 148 6.17 -7.48 -1.26
CA LYS A 148 6.90 -7.16 -2.49
C LYS A 148 8.39 -7.02 -2.19
N LYS A 149 9.24 -7.78 -2.87
CA LYS A 149 10.70 -7.71 -2.69
C LYS A 149 11.28 -6.41 -3.23
N LYS A 150 12.36 -5.96 -2.60
CA LYS A 150 13.22 -4.86 -3.04
C LYS A 150 14.47 -5.37 -3.76
N GLY A 151 15.00 -6.53 -3.34
CA GLY A 151 16.22 -7.16 -3.86
C GLY A 151 16.00 -8.40 -4.75
N GLY A 152 17.06 -9.20 -4.92
CA GLY A 152 17.03 -10.47 -5.65
C GLY A 152 16.41 -11.61 -4.84
N LEU A 153 15.89 -12.64 -5.51
CA LEU A 153 15.28 -13.81 -4.83
C LEU A 153 16.30 -14.55 -3.94
N ALA A 154 17.57 -14.57 -4.35
CA ALA A 154 18.63 -15.29 -3.66
C ALA A 154 18.82 -14.84 -2.20
N GLU A 155 18.70 -13.54 -1.90
CA GLU A 155 18.87 -13.02 -0.54
C GLU A 155 17.72 -13.46 0.38
N ILE A 156 16.49 -13.46 -0.13
CA ILE A 156 15.31 -13.92 0.60
C ILE A 156 15.38 -15.44 0.80
N SER A 157 15.78 -16.20 -0.22
CA SER A 157 15.98 -17.64 -0.11
C SER A 157 17.05 -18.00 0.93
N GLN A 158 18.21 -17.33 0.90
CA GLN A 158 19.27 -17.52 1.89
C GLN A 158 18.77 -17.21 3.31
N PHE A 159 17.95 -16.18 3.47
CA PHE A 159 17.32 -15.86 4.74
C PHE A 159 16.39 -16.98 5.21
N LEU A 160 15.50 -17.46 4.34
CA LEU A 160 14.58 -18.56 4.64
C LEU A 160 15.33 -19.86 5.00
N ASP A 161 16.43 -20.15 4.30
CA ASP A 161 17.29 -21.30 4.58
C ASP A 161 17.96 -21.22 5.94
N LYS A 162 18.29 -20.02 6.43
CA LYS A 162 18.87 -19.82 7.78
C LYS A 162 17.86 -20.02 8.90
N ILE A 163 16.60 -19.61 8.72
CA ILE A 163 15.56 -19.79 9.74
C ILE A 163 14.96 -21.21 9.73
N LYS A 164 15.04 -21.91 8.60
CA LYS A 164 14.44 -23.24 8.41
C LYS A 164 14.82 -24.27 9.49
N PRO A 165 16.09 -24.38 9.95
CA PRO A 165 16.45 -25.31 11.03
C PRO A 165 15.74 -25.02 12.35
N GLU A 166 15.51 -23.74 12.65
CA GLU A 166 14.80 -23.32 13.87
C GLU A 166 13.30 -23.59 13.75
N MET A 167 12.72 -23.32 12.58
CA MET A 167 11.32 -23.64 12.29
C MET A 167 11.04 -25.15 12.32
N ASN A 168 11.99 -25.99 11.85
CA ASN A 168 11.87 -27.46 11.88
C ASN A 168 11.68 -28.05 13.30
N LYS A 169 11.95 -27.27 14.36
CA LYS A 169 11.73 -27.70 15.75
C LYS A 169 10.25 -27.75 16.11
N ASP A 170 9.43 -26.91 15.48
CA ASP A 170 8.00 -26.78 15.75
C ASP A 170 7.11 -27.18 14.56
N PHE A 171 7.68 -27.28 13.36
CA PHE A 171 6.97 -27.57 12.12
C PHE A 171 7.59 -28.74 11.35
N ASN A 172 6.74 -29.59 10.80
CA ASN A 172 7.09 -30.45 9.68
C ASN A 172 7.09 -29.62 8.40
N ILE A 173 8.27 -29.44 7.81
CA ILE A 173 8.44 -28.65 6.58
C ILE A 173 8.52 -29.58 5.39
N SER A 174 7.59 -29.41 4.44
CA SER A 174 7.60 -30.09 3.14
C SER A 174 7.54 -29.09 2.00
N ILE A 175 7.84 -29.55 0.79
CA ILE A 175 7.80 -28.74 -0.43
C ILE A 175 6.88 -29.44 -1.41
N GLU A 176 5.99 -28.68 -2.03
CA GLU A 176 5.13 -29.12 -3.12
C GLU A 176 5.31 -28.17 -4.29
N ASP A 177 5.47 -28.69 -5.51
CA ASP A 177 5.55 -27.87 -6.70
C ASP A 177 4.15 -27.70 -7.31
N TYR A 178 3.73 -26.45 -7.49
CA TYR A 178 2.48 -26.08 -8.15
C TYR A 178 2.77 -25.09 -9.27
N ARG A 179 2.39 -25.44 -10.52
CA ARG A 179 2.70 -24.63 -11.73
C ARG A 179 4.16 -24.15 -11.82
N GLN A 180 5.12 -25.05 -11.54
CA GLN A 180 6.57 -24.76 -11.53
C GLN A 180 7.03 -23.79 -10.44
N ILE A 181 6.18 -23.52 -9.45
CA ILE A 181 6.50 -22.74 -8.27
C ILE A 181 6.52 -23.67 -7.07
N SER A 182 7.65 -23.67 -6.36
CA SER A 182 7.76 -24.41 -5.11
C SER A 182 7.02 -23.70 -3.98
N ILE A 183 6.03 -24.38 -3.41
CA ILE A 183 5.31 -24.00 -2.21
C ILE A 183 5.95 -24.75 -1.04
N THR A 184 6.40 -24.00 -0.03
CA THR A 184 6.83 -24.60 1.24
C THR A 184 5.62 -24.70 2.16
N LEU A 185 5.33 -25.91 2.62
CA LEU A 185 4.28 -26.20 3.58
C LEU A 185 4.88 -26.32 4.98
N LEU A 186 4.22 -25.72 5.95
CA LEU A 186 4.60 -25.66 7.36
C LEU A 186 3.45 -26.24 8.18
N SER A 187 3.58 -27.51 8.55
CA SER A 187 2.58 -28.21 9.35
C SER A 187 3.05 -28.27 10.80
N PRO A 188 2.41 -27.58 11.76
CA PRO A 188 2.80 -27.62 13.17
C PRO A 188 2.84 -29.05 13.69
N ILE A 189 3.87 -29.40 14.47
CA ILE A 189 4.06 -30.75 15.02
C ILE A 189 2.98 -31.07 16.06
N LEU A 190 2.55 -30.06 16.82
CA LEU A 190 1.57 -30.21 17.91
C LEU A 190 0.11 -30.10 17.45
N ASP A 191 -0.14 -29.53 16.28
CA ASP A 191 -1.48 -29.35 15.73
C ASP A 191 -1.44 -29.44 14.20
N SER A 192 -1.82 -30.60 13.68
CA SER A 192 -1.85 -30.87 12.24
C SER A 192 -3.10 -30.33 11.54
N SER A 193 -4.05 -29.75 12.28
CA SER A 193 -5.29 -29.22 11.71
C SER A 193 -5.12 -27.88 11.00
N VAL A 194 -4.02 -27.17 11.28
CA VAL A 194 -3.68 -25.89 10.65
C VAL A 194 -2.41 -26.07 9.84
N GLN A 195 -2.41 -25.63 8.60
CA GLN A 195 -1.22 -25.65 7.76
C GLN A 195 -0.93 -24.24 7.27
N TYR A 196 0.31 -23.79 7.46
CA TYR A 196 0.78 -22.57 6.83
C TYR A 196 1.56 -22.90 5.58
N SER A 197 1.57 -22.00 4.61
CA SER A 197 2.32 -22.18 3.38
C SER A 197 2.94 -20.86 2.96
N TYR A 198 4.06 -20.93 2.24
CA TYR A 198 4.61 -19.76 1.59
C TYR A 198 5.24 -20.12 0.24
N ALA A 199 5.27 -19.15 -0.66
CA ALA A 199 5.92 -19.27 -1.95
C ALA A 199 6.66 -17.98 -2.33
N LEU A 200 7.78 -18.14 -3.04
CA LEU A 200 8.51 -17.05 -3.68
C LEU A 200 8.16 -17.05 -5.16
N ILE A 201 7.53 -15.97 -5.63
CA ILE A 201 6.98 -15.88 -6.99
C ILE A 201 7.34 -14.52 -7.56
N GLU A 202 8.09 -14.51 -8.66
CA GLU A 202 8.55 -13.30 -9.32
C GLU A 202 9.18 -12.28 -8.34
N ASN A 203 8.40 -11.27 -7.93
CA ASN A 203 8.78 -10.19 -7.03
C ASN A 203 8.08 -10.23 -5.68
N TYR A 204 7.48 -11.36 -5.31
CA TYR A 204 6.66 -11.49 -4.12
C TYR A 204 7.08 -12.68 -3.26
N LEU A 205 7.10 -12.46 -1.95
CA LEU A 205 6.94 -13.52 -0.96
C LEU A 205 5.47 -13.50 -0.55
N ILE A 206 4.80 -14.65 -0.68
CA ILE A 206 3.41 -14.81 -0.31
C ILE A 206 3.33 -15.84 0.80
N ILE A 207 2.65 -15.51 1.89
CA ILE A 207 2.45 -16.37 3.06
C ILE A 207 0.94 -16.57 3.24
N SER A 208 0.51 -17.80 3.53
CA SER A 208 -0.90 -18.13 3.74
C SER A 208 -1.07 -19.13 4.88
N ASN A 209 -2.27 -19.16 5.48
CA ASN A 209 -2.76 -20.27 6.29
C ASN A 209 -3.68 -21.22 5.50
N SER A 210 -3.75 -21.07 4.18
CA SER A 210 -4.52 -21.95 3.30
C SER A 210 -3.78 -22.18 1.99
N GLN A 211 -3.43 -23.44 1.71
CA GLN A 211 -2.75 -23.79 0.47
C GLN A 211 -3.58 -23.44 -0.77
N GLU A 212 -4.89 -23.63 -0.71
CA GLU A 212 -5.82 -23.29 -1.79
C GLU A 212 -5.76 -21.80 -2.13
N SER A 213 -5.84 -20.93 -1.13
CA SER A 213 -5.69 -19.48 -1.31
C SER A 213 -4.33 -19.08 -1.90
N LEU A 214 -3.26 -19.77 -1.52
CA LEU A 214 -1.92 -19.53 -2.10
C LEU A 214 -1.89 -19.95 -3.58
N GLN A 215 -2.56 -21.04 -3.95
CA GLN A 215 -2.68 -21.49 -5.34
C GLN A 215 -3.53 -20.53 -6.18
N GLU A 216 -4.58 -19.94 -5.64
CA GLU A 216 -5.41 -18.93 -6.33
C GLU A 216 -4.62 -17.66 -6.67
N ILE A 217 -3.79 -17.18 -5.75
CA ILE A 217 -2.95 -16.01 -6.01
C ILE A 217 -1.78 -16.35 -6.95
N ILE A 218 -1.22 -17.57 -6.87
CA ILE A 218 -0.28 -18.08 -7.89
C ILE A 218 -0.93 -18.03 -9.27
N ASP A 219 -2.15 -18.56 -9.40
CA ASP A 219 -2.88 -18.61 -10.67
C ASP A 219 -3.15 -17.21 -11.20
N SER A 220 -3.50 -16.27 -10.33
CA SER A 220 -3.73 -14.86 -10.68
C SER A 220 -2.45 -14.17 -11.16
N ILE A 221 -1.29 -14.47 -10.56
CA ILE A 221 0.00 -13.91 -10.99
C ILE A 221 0.44 -14.49 -12.34
N ILE A 222 0.34 -15.81 -12.52
CA ILE A 222 0.77 -16.49 -13.75
C ILE A 222 -0.15 -16.17 -14.93
N SER A 223 -1.46 -16.07 -14.67
CA SER A 223 -2.48 -15.89 -15.73
C SER A 223 -2.78 -14.43 -16.06
N GLY A 224 -2.00 -13.48 -15.50
CA GLY A 224 -2.21 -12.02 -15.56
C GLY A 224 -2.75 -11.47 -16.86
#